data_AF-A0A0L8IG39-F1
#
_entry.id   AF-A0A0L8IG39-F1
#
_cell.length_a   1.000
_cell.length_b   1.000
_cell.length_c   1.000
_cell.angle_alpha   90.00
_cell.angle_beta   90.00
_cell.angle_gamma   90.00
#
_symmetry.space_group_name_H-M   'P 1'
#
loop_
_entity.id
_entity.type
_entity.pdbx_description
1 polymer ?
#
loop_
_entity_poly.entity_id
_entity_poly.type
_entity_poly.pdbx_seq_one_letter_code
_entity_poly.pdbx_strand_id
1 'polypeptide(L)'
;TSVLNFKHPIERGIITNSDEMEKIWLHAFKELKVAPAESSVLLTEAVFNSKDNREKMAEIVFEKFNTHALCIADQALLSLFASGRITGMSVNVGHGITQIVPVSRGSIIRDAAVQWEFGGQDMTDYLTRMLIQCGYSFDSHSQTETVCNIKEKCCYVAPDFEQELQTTASEKYKLPDKQPSLTGEESQSIHERIRKSIIKCNWWVKRSLFKNIVLSGGSTIFRGFSQRLKKEMSSILAPTTIFQIIDYEERKYGTWLGGAALASLSTFKDQWISREEYDEHGSNILDKKYM
;
A
#
# COMPACT_ATOMS: atom_id res chain seq x y z
N THR A 1 -7.21 30.13 -18.95
CA THR A 1 -7.48 28.76 -18.46
C THR A 1 -6.91 28.68 -17.06
N SER A 2 -7.74 28.55 -16.02
CA SER A 2 -7.23 28.47 -14.64
C SER A 2 -6.45 27.17 -14.46
N VAL A 3 -5.17 27.26 -14.16
CA VAL A 3 -4.35 26.09 -13.79
C VAL A 3 -4.82 25.65 -12.41
N LEU A 4 -5.45 24.48 -12.32
CA LEU A 4 -5.79 23.86 -11.05
C LEU A 4 -4.49 23.41 -10.37
N ASN A 5 -4.23 23.93 -9.17
CA ASN A 5 -3.08 23.53 -8.38
C ASN A 5 -3.51 22.38 -7.45
N PHE A 6 -3.07 21.17 -7.76
CA PHE A 6 -3.37 19.98 -6.96
C PHE A 6 -2.45 19.94 -5.73
N LYS A 7 -3.04 19.63 -4.58
CA LYS A 7 -2.30 19.38 -3.33
C LYS A 7 -2.65 18.00 -2.82
N HIS A 8 -1.65 17.31 -2.27
CA HIS A 8 -1.81 15.98 -1.72
C HIS A 8 -1.65 16.04 -0.20
N PRO A 9 -2.74 15.90 0.56
CA PRO A 9 -2.70 16.03 2.02
C PRO A 9 -2.21 14.76 2.74
N ILE A 10 -1.88 13.72 1.98
CA ILE A 10 -1.20 12.51 2.44
C ILE A 10 0.08 12.35 1.65
N GLU A 11 1.20 12.26 2.36
CA GLU A 11 2.50 11.94 1.78
C GLU A 11 3.03 10.67 2.44
N ARG A 12 3.37 9.67 1.63
CA ARG A 12 3.91 8.37 2.08
C ARG A 12 3.12 7.71 3.23
N GLY A 13 1.78 7.88 3.22
CA GLY A 13 0.87 7.30 4.20
C GLY A 13 0.67 8.11 5.48
N ILE A 14 1.26 9.31 5.58
CA ILE A 14 1.12 10.23 6.72
C ILE A 14 0.27 11.43 6.31
N ILE A 15 -0.63 11.86 7.18
CA ILE A 15 -1.43 13.07 6.97
C ILE A 15 -0.55 14.29 7.25
N THR A 16 -0.24 15.05 6.21
CA THR A 16 0.57 16.28 6.28
C THR A 16 -0.31 17.52 6.47
N ASN A 17 -1.55 17.50 5.99
CA ASN A 17 -2.49 18.61 6.09
C ASN A 17 -3.90 18.13 6.50
N SER A 18 -4.24 18.33 7.77
CA SER A 18 -5.52 17.92 8.34
C SER A 18 -6.72 18.65 7.72
N ASP A 19 -6.61 19.96 7.45
CA ASP A 19 -7.70 20.77 6.90
C ASP A 19 -8.07 20.33 5.47
N GLU A 20 -7.07 19.94 4.67
CA GLU A 20 -7.28 19.41 3.33
C GLU A 20 -7.83 17.97 3.37
N MET A 21 -7.37 17.13 4.33
CA MET A 21 -7.97 15.81 4.57
C MET A 21 -9.44 15.89 4.99
N GLU A 22 -9.79 16.84 5.86
CA GLU A 22 -11.17 17.06 6.29
C GLU A 22 -12.07 17.33 5.09
N LYS A 23 -11.63 18.16 4.13
CA LYS A 23 -12.40 18.43 2.91
C LYS A 23 -12.60 17.20 2.03
N ILE A 24 -11.58 16.35 1.91
CA ILE A 24 -11.67 15.09 1.13
C ILE A 24 -12.67 14.13 1.77
N TRP A 25 -12.57 13.93 3.09
CA TRP A 25 -13.48 13.03 3.80
C TRP A 25 -14.91 13.57 3.85
N LEU A 26 -15.09 14.87 4.04
CA LEU A 26 -16.41 15.52 3.96
C LEU A 26 -17.05 15.31 2.58
N HIS A 27 -16.27 15.44 1.51
CA HIS A 27 -16.74 15.14 0.17
C HIS A 27 -17.17 13.66 0.03
N ALA A 28 -16.38 12.72 0.56
CA ALA A 28 -16.74 11.30 0.54
C ALA A 28 -18.07 11.01 1.28
N PHE A 29 -18.29 11.57 2.47
CA PHE A 29 -19.56 11.43 3.18
C PHE A 29 -20.74 11.98 2.38
N LYS A 30 -20.55 13.13 1.71
CA LYS A 30 -21.57 13.74 0.86
C LYS A 30 -21.93 12.86 -0.34
N GLU A 31 -20.93 12.30 -1.03
CA GLU A 31 -21.14 11.41 -2.17
C GLU A 31 -21.84 10.10 -1.75
N LEU A 32 -21.48 9.58 -0.56
CA LEU A 32 -22.14 8.40 0.02
C LEU A 32 -23.55 8.71 0.55
N LYS A 33 -23.92 9.99 0.67
CA LYS A 33 -25.20 10.45 1.22
C LYS A 33 -25.45 9.97 2.65
N VAL A 34 -24.40 9.95 3.47
CA VAL A 34 -24.49 9.55 4.88
C VAL A 34 -24.03 10.71 5.77
N ALA A 35 -24.74 10.93 6.87
CA ALA A 35 -24.35 11.89 7.89
C ALA A 35 -23.15 11.34 8.68
N PRO A 36 -22.02 12.08 8.78
CA PRO A 36 -20.87 11.61 9.55
C PRO A 36 -21.21 11.33 11.01
N ALA A 37 -22.06 12.18 11.63
CA ALA A 37 -22.44 12.04 13.04
C ALA A 37 -23.23 10.76 13.37
N GLU A 38 -23.90 10.16 12.38
CA GLU A 38 -24.67 8.91 12.55
C GLU A 38 -23.87 7.68 12.12
N SER A 39 -22.63 7.87 11.69
CA SER A 39 -21.78 6.82 11.11
C SER A 39 -20.76 6.28 12.12
N SER A 40 -20.46 4.99 11.96
CA SER A 40 -19.23 4.38 12.49
C SER A 40 -18.22 4.29 11.35
N VAL A 41 -16.99 4.74 11.58
CA VAL A 41 -15.96 4.89 10.55
C VAL A 41 -14.86 3.85 10.74
N LEU A 42 -14.55 3.12 9.66
CA LEU A 42 -13.35 2.30 9.58
C LEU A 42 -12.30 3.02 8.73
N LEU A 43 -11.17 3.37 9.34
CA LEU A 43 -10.00 3.89 8.66
C LEU A 43 -8.94 2.80 8.53
N THR A 44 -8.04 2.98 7.56
CA THR A 44 -6.96 2.03 7.31
C THR A 44 -5.61 2.68 7.52
N GLU A 45 -4.66 1.96 8.09
CA GLU A 45 -3.30 2.45 8.32
C GLU A 45 -2.20 1.47 7.92
N ALA A 46 -0.98 1.97 7.85
CA ALA A 46 0.23 1.18 7.67
C ALA A 46 0.74 0.61 9.03
N VAL A 47 1.40 -0.56 9.00
CA VAL A 47 1.94 -1.25 10.20
C VAL A 47 2.76 -0.33 11.11
N PHE A 48 3.56 0.54 10.52
CA PHE A 48 4.49 1.43 11.23
C PHE A 48 3.97 2.87 11.33
N ASN A 49 2.66 3.06 11.30
CA ASN A 49 2.07 4.38 11.45
C ASN A 49 2.35 4.97 12.83
N SER A 50 2.75 6.25 12.87
CA SER A 50 3.09 6.94 14.12
C SER A 50 1.85 7.14 14.98
N LYS A 51 2.07 7.23 16.31
CA LYS A 51 1.01 7.57 17.25
C LYS A 51 0.39 8.92 16.87
N ASP A 52 1.19 9.96 16.66
CA ASP A 52 0.74 11.29 16.28
C ASP A 52 -0.18 11.30 15.05
N ASN A 53 0.11 10.47 14.03
CA ASN A 53 -0.75 10.37 12.85
C ASN A 53 -2.09 9.70 13.18
N ARG A 54 -2.11 8.66 14.03
CA ARG A 54 -3.36 8.05 14.53
C ARG A 54 -4.17 9.03 15.37
N GLU A 55 -3.51 9.84 16.21
CA GLU A 55 -4.19 10.87 17.00
C GLU A 55 -4.85 11.93 16.10
N LYS A 56 -4.14 12.42 15.07
CA LYS A 56 -4.72 13.33 14.05
C LYS A 56 -5.91 12.71 13.32
N MET A 57 -5.83 11.42 12.97
CA MET A 57 -6.95 10.71 12.35
C MET A 57 -8.16 10.69 13.29
N ALA A 58 -7.94 10.35 14.56
CA ALA A 58 -9.00 10.31 15.57
C ALA A 58 -9.60 11.69 15.84
N GLU A 59 -8.76 12.73 15.97
CA GLU A 59 -9.18 14.12 16.16
C GLU A 59 -10.13 14.56 15.04
N ILE A 60 -9.78 14.34 13.77
CA ILE A 60 -10.65 14.71 12.65
C ILE A 60 -11.98 13.94 12.72
N VAL A 61 -11.94 12.64 12.99
CA VAL A 61 -13.13 11.78 13.00
C VAL A 61 -14.08 12.08 14.17
N PHE A 62 -13.54 12.31 15.36
CA PHE A 62 -14.34 12.59 16.54
C PHE A 62 -14.68 14.08 16.67
N GLU A 63 -13.73 14.99 16.49
CA GLU A 63 -13.95 16.41 16.79
C GLU A 63 -14.54 17.18 15.61
N LYS A 64 -14.12 16.89 14.37
CA LYS A 64 -14.66 17.58 13.18
C LYS A 64 -15.96 16.95 12.68
N PHE A 65 -16.00 15.62 12.60
CA PHE A 65 -17.14 14.91 12.03
C PHE A 65 -18.17 14.43 13.03
N ASN A 66 -17.88 14.54 14.33
CA ASN A 66 -18.79 14.13 15.39
C ASN A 66 -19.30 12.67 15.27
N THR A 67 -18.48 11.76 14.72
CA THR A 67 -18.88 10.36 14.44
C THR A 67 -19.16 9.56 15.72
N HIS A 68 -19.93 8.48 15.59
CA HIS A 68 -20.32 7.63 16.73
C HIS A 68 -19.18 6.72 17.21
N ALA A 69 -18.42 6.14 16.27
CA ALA A 69 -17.33 5.23 16.59
C ALA A 69 -16.26 5.23 15.50
N LEU A 70 -15.03 4.94 15.89
CA LEU A 70 -13.86 4.80 15.02
C LEU A 70 -13.21 3.43 15.19
N CYS A 71 -12.82 2.81 14.09
CA CYS A 71 -11.91 1.68 14.06
C CYS A 71 -10.77 2.01 13.09
N ILE A 72 -9.52 1.80 13.48
CA ILE A 72 -8.36 1.89 12.58
C ILE A 72 -7.84 0.47 12.37
N ALA A 73 -7.69 0.05 11.12
CA ALA A 73 -7.31 -1.32 10.79
C ALA A 73 -6.07 -1.34 9.88
N ASP A 74 -5.19 -2.30 10.11
CA ASP A 74 -3.96 -2.43 9.34
C ASP A 74 -4.24 -2.89 7.91
N GLN A 75 -3.67 -2.19 6.93
CA GLN A 75 -3.87 -2.47 5.51
C GLN A 75 -3.48 -3.89 5.10
N ALA A 76 -2.45 -4.47 5.71
CA ALA A 76 -1.97 -5.80 5.40
C ALA A 76 -2.86 -6.90 5.99
N LEU A 77 -3.50 -6.64 7.13
CA LEU A 77 -4.50 -7.56 7.67
C LEU A 77 -5.74 -7.59 6.77
N LEU A 78 -6.22 -6.42 6.37
CA LEU A 78 -7.38 -6.30 5.48
C LEU A 78 -7.13 -6.92 4.11
N SER A 79 -5.93 -6.74 3.52
CA SER A 79 -5.61 -7.34 2.23
C SER A 79 -5.66 -8.88 2.26
N LEU A 80 -5.27 -9.49 3.38
CA LEU A 80 -5.38 -10.93 3.60
C LEU A 80 -6.84 -11.36 3.77
N PHE A 81 -7.64 -10.62 4.53
CA PHE A 81 -9.07 -10.90 4.68
C PHE A 81 -9.82 -10.87 3.36
N ALA A 82 -9.50 -9.94 2.46
CA ALA A 82 -10.08 -9.90 1.12
C ALA A 82 -9.78 -11.16 0.31
N SER A 83 -8.64 -11.80 0.54
CA SER A 83 -8.29 -13.09 -0.07
C SER A 83 -8.86 -14.30 0.68
N GLY A 84 -9.68 -14.10 1.71
CA GLY A 84 -10.25 -15.17 2.55
C GLY A 84 -9.23 -15.87 3.44
N ARG A 85 -8.16 -15.17 3.86
CA ARG A 85 -7.04 -15.74 4.63
C ARG A 85 -6.80 -14.97 5.92
N ILE A 86 -6.45 -15.72 6.97
CA ILE A 86 -6.05 -15.18 8.27
C ILE A 86 -4.56 -15.41 8.58
N THR A 87 -3.86 -16.19 7.74
CA THR A 87 -2.42 -16.44 7.84
C THR A 87 -1.81 -16.33 6.45
N GLY A 88 -0.80 -15.47 6.29
CA GLY A 88 -0.13 -15.26 5.02
C GLY A 88 0.85 -14.11 5.06
N MET A 89 1.55 -13.91 3.95
CA MET A 89 2.41 -12.76 3.72
C MET A 89 1.65 -11.75 2.87
N SER A 90 1.35 -10.58 3.42
CA SER A 90 0.84 -9.46 2.64
C SER A 90 2.00 -8.71 1.98
N VAL A 91 1.91 -8.50 0.67
CA VAL A 91 2.86 -7.72 -0.12
C VAL A 91 2.08 -6.57 -0.76
N ASN A 92 2.14 -5.41 -0.12
CA ASN A 92 1.41 -4.21 -0.53
C ASN A 92 2.36 -3.23 -1.22
N VAL A 93 2.15 -2.94 -2.50
CA VAL A 93 2.91 -1.90 -3.23
C VAL A 93 1.95 -0.75 -3.57
N GLY A 94 1.97 0.29 -2.73
CA GLY A 94 1.07 1.43 -2.80
C GLY A 94 1.57 2.56 -3.69
N HIS A 95 1.03 3.76 -3.46
CA HIS A 95 1.46 4.99 -4.13
C HIS A 95 2.75 5.54 -3.52
N GLY A 96 2.83 5.70 -2.18
CA GLY A 96 4.02 6.28 -1.53
C GLY A 96 4.89 5.30 -0.74
N ILE A 97 4.37 4.11 -0.41
CA ILE A 97 5.04 3.12 0.42
C ILE A 97 4.84 1.70 -0.11
N THR A 98 5.81 0.84 0.19
CA THR A 98 5.73 -0.61 0.00
C THR A 98 5.89 -1.32 1.34
N GLN A 99 5.05 -2.32 1.57
CA GLN A 99 5.02 -3.08 2.82
C GLN A 99 5.01 -4.58 2.56
N ILE A 100 5.80 -5.30 3.35
CA ILE A 100 5.85 -6.76 3.39
C ILE A 100 5.57 -7.16 4.84
N VAL A 101 4.41 -7.76 5.06
CA VAL A 101 3.86 -7.96 6.40
C VAL A 101 3.42 -9.41 6.59
N PRO A 102 4.15 -10.19 7.39
CA PRO A 102 3.72 -11.53 7.78
C PRO A 102 2.61 -11.45 8.82
N VAL A 103 1.53 -12.19 8.56
CA VAL A 103 0.37 -12.31 9.46
C VAL A 103 0.13 -13.78 9.77
N SER A 104 -0.14 -14.08 11.03
CA SER A 104 -0.42 -15.41 11.54
C SER A 104 -1.66 -15.38 12.41
N ARG A 105 -2.69 -16.14 12.02
CA ARG A 105 -3.97 -16.27 12.75
C ARG A 105 -4.58 -14.92 13.14
N GLY A 106 -4.55 -13.95 12.23
CA GLY A 106 -5.09 -12.60 12.44
C GLY A 106 -4.15 -11.64 13.17
N SER A 107 -2.96 -12.07 13.59
CA SER A 107 -1.98 -11.21 14.26
C SER A 107 -0.78 -10.92 13.36
N ILE A 108 -0.35 -9.66 13.32
CA ILE A 108 0.84 -9.21 12.58
C ILE A 108 2.10 -9.61 13.35
N ILE A 109 3.07 -10.23 12.67
CA ILE A 109 4.40 -10.52 13.24
C ILE A 109 5.30 -9.30 12.99
N ARG A 110 5.17 -8.29 13.85
CA ARG A 110 5.82 -6.96 13.70
C ARG A 110 7.34 -7.05 13.50
N ASP A 111 8.05 -7.91 14.24
CA ASP A 111 9.52 -8.08 14.13
C ASP A 111 10.01 -8.55 12.76
N ALA A 112 9.12 -9.19 12.00
CA ALA A 112 9.39 -9.67 10.65
C ALA A 112 8.78 -8.77 9.57
N ALA A 113 7.95 -7.78 9.92
CA ALA A 113 7.39 -6.83 8.98
C ALA A 113 8.46 -5.84 8.48
N VAL A 114 8.33 -5.42 7.23
CA VAL A 114 9.26 -4.49 6.58
C VAL A 114 8.46 -3.48 5.78
N GLN A 115 8.82 -2.21 5.89
CA GLN A 115 8.25 -1.11 5.11
C GLN A 115 9.40 -0.22 4.61
N TRP A 116 9.24 0.34 3.42
CA TRP A 116 10.13 1.38 2.91
C TRP A 116 9.37 2.35 2.00
N GLU A 117 9.95 3.53 1.85
CA GLU A 117 9.42 4.64 1.06
C GLU A 117 9.70 4.43 -0.42
N PHE A 118 8.89 3.58 -1.04
CA PHE A 118 8.91 3.36 -2.48
C PHE A 118 7.50 2.99 -2.93
N GLY A 119 7.02 3.59 -4.01
CA GLY A 119 5.75 3.21 -4.60
C GLY A 119 5.50 3.84 -5.96
N GLY A 120 4.22 3.90 -6.33
CA GLY A 120 3.74 4.48 -7.58
C GLY A 120 4.18 5.92 -7.83
N GLN A 121 4.39 6.72 -6.79
CA GLN A 121 4.89 8.10 -6.87
C GLN A 121 6.33 8.10 -7.38
N ASP A 122 7.21 7.33 -6.75
CA ASP A 122 8.63 7.25 -7.12
C ASP A 122 8.81 6.71 -8.55
N MET A 123 7.94 5.77 -8.98
CA MET A 123 7.88 5.30 -10.37
C MET A 123 7.43 6.40 -11.34
N THR A 124 6.43 7.21 -10.97
CA THR A 124 6.01 8.36 -11.79
C THR A 124 7.14 9.38 -11.89
N ASP A 125 7.81 9.71 -10.79
CA ASP A 125 8.93 10.67 -10.77
C ASP A 125 10.10 10.19 -11.63
N TYR A 126 10.41 8.89 -11.55
CA TYR A 126 11.41 8.27 -12.41
C TYR A 126 11.04 8.37 -13.90
N LEU A 127 9.79 8.03 -14.25
CA LEU A 127 9.32 8.13 -15.63
C LEU A 127 9.36 9.59 -16.14
N THR A 128 8.97 10.55 -15.30
CA THR A 128 9.06 11.98 -15.62
C THR A 128 10.50 12.37 -15.95
N ARG A 129 11.48 11.95 -15.14
CA ARG A 129 12.91 12.24 -15.39
C ARG A 129 13.38 11.65 -16.72
N MET A 130 12.99 10.41 -17.03
CA MET A 130 13.33 9.78 -18.32
C MET A 130 12.72 10.54 -19.50
N LEU A 131 11.45 10.94 -19.40
CA LEU A 131 10.78 11.70 -20.45
C LEU A 131 11.41 13.09 -20.65
N ILE A 132 11.87 13.75 -19.56
CA ILE A 132 12.63 15.00 -19.65
C ILE A 132 13.95 14.81 -20.41
N GLN A 133 14.67 13.71 -20.15
CA GLN A 133 15.88 13.36 -20.88
C GLN A 133 15.63 13.09 -22.37
N CYS A 134 14.43 12.63 -22.73
CA CYS A 134 13.99 12.48 -24.11
C CYS A 134 13.55 13.81 -24.78
N GLY A 135 13.57 14.93 -24.06
CA GLY A 135 13.24 16.26 -24.57
C GLY A 135 11.80 16.74 -24.32
N TYR A 136 11.01 16.03 -23.52
CA TYR A 136 9.68 16.49 -23.09
C TYR A 136 9.81 17.45 -21.89
N SER A 137 9.08 18.57 -21.88
CA SER A 137 9.04 19.45 -20.70
C SER A 137 7.77 19.21 -19.87
N PHE A 138 7.95 19.18 -18.55
CA PHE A 138 6.86 19.12 -17.58
C PHE A 138 7.09 20.21 -16.54
N ASP A 139 6.27 21.26 -16.63
CA ASP A 139 6.43 22.52 -15.90
C ASP A 139 5.32 22.70 -14.84
N SER A 140 4.34 21.78 -14.78
CA SER A 140 3.13 21.93 -13.95
C SER A 140 2.60 20.62 -13.35
N HIS A 141 1.82 20.73 -12.26
CA HIS A 141 1.19 19.59 -11.57
C HIS A 141 0.19 18.82 -12.43
N SER A 142 -0.51 19.47 -13.38
CA SER A 142 -1.42 18.79 -14.32
C SER A 142 -0.68 17.81 -15.25
N GLN A 143 0.62 18.02 -15.45
CA GLN A 143 1.45 17.13 -16.25
C GLN A 143 1.90 15.88 -15.46
N THR A 144 2.02 15.95 -14.12
CA THR A 144 2.30 14.77 -13.29
C THR A 144 1.19 13.71 -13.40
N GLU A 145 -0.07 14.13 -13.46
CA GLU A 145 -1.20 13.21 -13.69
C GLU A 145 -1.14 12.58 -15.08
N THR A 146 -0.71 13.35 -16.09
CA THR A 146 -0.48 12.81 -17.44
C THR A 146 0.59 11.73 -17.42
N VAL A 147 1.70 11.93 -16.71
CA VAL A 147 2.75 10.91 -16.56
C VAL A 147 2.22 9.70 -15.78
N CYS A 148 1.38 9.89 -14.75
CA CYS A 148 0.73 8.78 -14.05
C CYS A 148 -0.17 7.96 -14.99
N ASN A 149 -0.93 8.63 -15.87
CA ASN A 149 -1.75 7.98 -16.89
C ASN A 149 -0.91 7.20 -17.91
N ILE A 150 0.23 7.76 -18.35
CA ILE A 150 1.18 7.06 -19.22
C ILE A 150 1.73 5.83 -18.51
N LYS A 151 2.16 5.98 -17.25
CA LYS A 151 2.64 4.88 -16.42
C LYS A 151 1.61 3.76 -16.35
N GLU A 152 0.36 4.07 -15.98
CA GLU A 152 -0.69 3.06 -15.80
C GLU A 152 -1.11 2.38 -17.10
N LYS A 153 -1.08 3.08 -18.24
CA LYS A 153 -1.53 2.53 -19.53
C LYS A 153 -0.44 1.88 -20.36
N CYS A 154 0.80 2.36 -20.25
CA CYS A 154 1.88 1.99 -21.17
C CYS A 154 3.01 1.20 -20.51
N CYS A 155 3.17 1.26 -19.18
CA CYS A 155 4.24 0.52 -18.51
C CYS A 155 3.82 -0.90 -18.14
N TYR A 156 4.81 -1.79 -18.10
CA TYR A 156 4.66 -3.16 -17.64
C TYR A 156 5.98 -3.65 -17.05
N VAL A 157 5.93 -4.77 -16.33
CA VAL A 157 7.11 -5.41 -15.73
C VAL A 157 7.59 -6.53 -16.64
N ALA A 158 8.81 -6.40 -17.13
CA ALA A 158 9.51 -7.42 -17.90
C ALA A 158 9.75 -8.70 -17.07
N PRO A 159 9.24 -9.88 -17.48
CA PRO A 159 9.56 -11.16 -16.82
C PRO A 159 11.05 -11.51 -16.91
N ASP A 160 11.72 -11.08 -17.98
CA ASP A 160 13.17 -11.15 -18.16
C ASP A 160 13.67 -9.82 -18.70
N PHE A 161 14.21 -8.99 -17.81
CA PHE A 161 14.63 -7.64 -18.17
C PHE A 161 15.79 -7.66 -19.18
N GLU A 162 16.76 -8.56 -19.02
CA GLU A 162 17.95 -8.59 -19.86
C GLU A 162 17.62 -9.05 -21.28
N GLN A 163 16.81 -10.10 -21.40
CA GLN A 163 16.34 -10.60 -22.69
C GLN A 163 15.49 -9.54 -23.43
N GLU A 164 14.62 -8.85 -22.70
CA GLU A 164 13.74 -7.84 -23.28
C GLU A 164 14.51 -6.61 -23.73
N LEU A 165 15.53 -6.18 -22.96
CA LEU A 165 16.44 -5.09 -23.33
C LEU A 165 17.16 -5.37 -24.65
N GLN A 166 17.64 -6.61 -24.84
CA GLN A 166 18.31 -7.02 -26.09
C GLN A 166 17.35 -7.01 -27.29
N THR A 167 16.09 -7.39 -27.07
CA THR A 167 15.07 -7.45 -28.13
C THR A 167 14.59 -6.04 -28.52
N THR A 168 14.38 -5.14 -27.55
CA THR A 168 13.95 -3.75 -27.80
C THR A 168 15.09 -2.85 -28.27
N ALA A 169 16.34 -3.11 -27.89
CA ALA A 169 17.50 -2.35 -28.40
C ALA A 169 17.70 -2.50 -29.92
N SER A 170 17.10 -3.50 -30.56
CA SER A 170 17.08 -3.62 -32.03
C SER A 170 16.08 -2.69 -32.72
N GLU A 171 15.10 -2.13 -31.99
CA GLU A 171 14.18 -1.11 -32.50
C GLU A 171 14.64 0.30 -32.09
N LYS A 172 15.56 0.86 -32.88
CA LYS A 172 15.93 2.30 -32.99
C LYS A 172 15.71 3.20 -31.75
N TYR A 173 16.61 3.16 -30.77
CA TYR A 173 17.11 4.38 -30.11
C TYR A 173 18.33 4.06 -29.23
N LYS A 174 19.50 4.66 -29.52
CA LYS A 174 20.65 4.63 -28.60
C LYS A 174 20.43 5.70 -27.53
N LEU A 175 20.02 5.30 -26.33
CA LEU A 175 20.14 6.13 -25.14
C LEU A 175 21.64 6.34 -24.82
N PRO A 176 22.08 7.56 -24.47
CA PRO A 176 23.43 7.79 -23.98
C PRO A 176 23.64 7.05 -22.67
N ASP A 177 24.79 6.37 -22.57
CA ASP A 177 25.22 5.55 -21.44
C ASP A 177 24.94 6.18 -20.08
N LYS A 178 23.99 5.58 -19.37
CA LYS A 178 23.94 5.42 -17.90
C LYS A 178 22.65 4.69 -17.57
N GLN A 179 22.76 3.42 -17.18
CA GLN A 179 21.71 2.79 -16.38
C GLN A 179 21.48 3.67 -15.16
N PRO A 180 20.29 4.25 -14.95
CA PRO A 180 19.97 4.80 -13.67
C PRO A 180 19.79 3.58 -12.76
N SER A 181 20.78 3.31 -11.92
CA SER A 181 20.50 2.52 -10.72
C SER A 181 19.36 3.24 -10.02
N LEU A 182 18.18 2.62 -10.03
CA LEU A 182 17.05 3.06 -9.21
C LEU A 182 17.55 2.94 -7.77
N THR A 183 17.98 4.07 -7.21
CA THR A 183 18.47 4.30 -5.85
C THR A 183 19.89 3.82 -5.55
N GLY A 184 20.74 4.75 -5.13
CA GLY A 184 22.11 4.54 -4.64
C GLY A 184 22.19 4.08 -3.18
N GLU A 185 21.26 3.24 -2.74
CA GLU A 185 21.35 2.51 -1.48
C GLU A 185 21.33 1.01 -1.78
N GLU A 186 21.95 0.18 -0.94
CA GLU A 186 21.94 -1.28 -1.00
C GLU A 186 20.51 -1.84 -0.85
N SER A 187 19.67 -1.57 -1.84
CA SER A 187 18.23 -1.73 -1.79
C SER A 187 17.88 -3.17 -2.15
N GLN A 188 17.71 -3.99 -1.10
CA GLN A 188 17.21 -5.35 -1.23
C GLN A 188 15.89 -5.35 -2.03
N SER A 189 15.81 -6.25 -3.00
CA SER A 189 14.63 -6.43 -3.86
C SER A 189 13.41 -6.92 -3.06
N ILE A 190 12.21 -6.78 -3.66
CA ILE A 190 10.96 -7.25 -3.04
C ILE A 190 11.02 -8.76 -2.71
N HIS A 191 11.50 -9.59 -3.64
CA HIS A 191 11.61 -11.04 -3.44
C HIS A 191 12.58 -11.41 -2.31
N GLU A 192 13.72 -10.72 -2.20
CA GLU A 192 14.65 -10.93 -1.09
C GLU A 192 14.05 -10.53 0.26
N ARG A 193 13.34 -9.40 0.30
CA ARG A 193 12.68 -8.93 1.53
C ARG A 193 11.56 -9.88 1.96
N ILE A 194 10.78 -10.43 1.03
CA ILE A 194 9.80 -11.49 1.32
C ILE A 194 10.49 -12.69 1.96
N ARG A 195 11.56 -13.21 1.33
CA ARG A 195 12.29 -14.37 1.86
C ARG A 195 12.87 -14.08 3.24
N LYS A 196 13.53 -12.93 3.42
CA LYS A 196 14.13 -12.50 4.71
C LYS A 196 13.07 -12.38 5.80
N SER A 197 11.93 -11.76 5.50
CA SER A 197 10.79 -11.62 6.42
C SER A 197 10.25 -12.99 6.85
N ILE A 198 10.01 -13.91 5.91
CA ILE A 198 9.54 -15.26 6.24
C ILE A 198 10.58 -16.03 7.07
N ILE A 199 11.87 -15.89 6.77
CA ILE A 199 12.93 -16.59 7.52
C ILE A 199 13.03 -16.11 8.97
N LYS A 200 12.77 -14.82 9.25
CA LYS A 200 12.70 -14.28 10.62
C LYS A 200 11.54 -14.85 11.43
N CYS A 201 10.47 -15.32 10.78
CA CYS A 201 9.31 -15.88 11.46
C CYS A 201 9.59 -17.25 12.07
N ASN A 202 8.74 -17.67 13.00
CA ASN A 202 8.81 -19.00 13.61
C ASN A 202 8.58 -20.14 12.59
N TRP A 203 9.30 -21.26 12.77
CA TRP A 203 9.38 -22.35 11.79
C TRP A 203 8.01 -22.94 11.39
N TRP A 204 7.07 -23.03 12.33
CA TRP A 204 5.75 -23.60 12.08
C TRP A 204 4.86 -22.70 11.20
N VAL A 205 5.11 -21.38 11.15
CA VAL A 205 4.34 -20.44 10.33
C VAL A 205 4.93 -20.32 8.92
N LYS A 206 6.25 -20.51 8.74
CA LYS A 206 6.98 -20.31 7.46
C LYS A 206 6.30 -20.97 6.27
N ARG A 207 5.90 -22.24 6.42
CA ARG A 207 5.22 -23.00 5.35
C ARG A 207 3.91 -22.34 4.93
N SER A 208 3.14 -21.81 5.90
CA SER A 208 1.90 -21.11 5.61
C SER A 208 2.14 -19.76 4.96
N LEU A 209 3.19 -19.03 5.35
CA LEU A 209 3.55 -17.75 4.75
C LEU A 209 3.96 -17.91 3.29
N PHE A 210 4.82 -18.89 2.97
CA PHE A 210 5.22 -19.16 1.58
C PHE A 210 4.04 -19.57 0.69
N LYS A 211 3.11 -20.36 1.22
CA LYS A 211 1.90 -20.79 0.49
C LYS A 211 0.85 -19.69 0.31
N ASN A 212 0.98 -18.56 1.00
CA ASN A 212 -0.04 -17.52 1.02
C ASN A 212 0.59 -16.13 0.89
N ILE A 213 1.32 -15.88 -0.20
CA ILE A 213 1.87 -14.56 -0.50
C ILE A 213 0.80 -13.78 -1.27
N VAL A 214 0.10 -12.87 -0.62
CA VAL A 214 -1.01 -12.10 -1.19
C VAL A 214 -0.52 -10.74 -1.67
N LEU A 215 -0.76 -10.45 -2.95
CA LEU A 215 -0.45 -9.15 -3.53
C LEU A 215 -1.59 -8.16 -3.31
N SER A 216 -1.26 -6.93 -2.94
CA SER A 216 -2.21 -5.81 -2.85
C SER A 216 -1.57 -4.49 -3.26
N GLY A 217 -2.41 -3.47 -3.51
CA GLY A 217 -1.95 -2.12 -3.84
C GLY A 217 -1.80 -1.89 -5.34
N GLY A 218 -2.04 -0.64 -5.76
CA GLY A 218 -2.17 -0.26 -7.17
C GLY A 218 -0.95 -0.59 -8.03
N SER A 219 0.24 -0.54 -7.46
CA SER A 219 1.49 -0.79 -8.18
C SER A 219 1.75 -2.29 -8.42
N THR A 220 1.00 -3.20 -7.81
CA THR A 220 1.10 -4.64 -8.10
C THR A 220 0.29 -5.08 -9.33
N ILE A 221 -0.44 -4.14 -9.95
CA ILE A 221 -1.34 -4.40 -11.08
C ILE A 221 -0.60 -4.36 -12.42
N PHE A 222 0.64 -3.83 -12.45
CA PHE A 222 1.43 -3.83 -13.68
C PHE A 222 1.50 -5.24 -14.28
N ARG A 223 1.19 -5.32 -15.57
CA ARG A 223 1.29 -6.56 -16.35
C ARG A 223 2.70 -7.14 -16.16
N GLY A 224 2.80 -8.43 -15.84
CA GLY A 224 4.08 -9.10 -15.65
C GLY A 224 4.63 -9.05 -14.22
N PHE A 225 4.07 -8.24 -13.31
CA PHE A 225 4.58 -8.11 -11.93
C PHE A 225 4.59 -9.45 -11.19
N SER A 226 3.45 -10.16 -11.18
CA SER A 226 3.30 -11.44 -10.49
C SER A 226 4.17 -12.53 -11.12
N GLN A 227 4.30 -12.55 -12.45
CA GLN A 227 5.16 -13.49 -13.18
C GLN A 227 6.64 -13.26 -12.84
N ARG A 228 7.08 -12.00 -12.86
CA ARG A 228 8.46 -11.62 -12.51
C ARG A 228 8.77 -11.98 -11.06
N LEU A 229 7.87 -11.62 -10.14
CA LEU A 229 8.03 -11.95 -8.72
C LEU A 229 8.10 -13.47 -8.51
N LYS A 230 7.26 -14.24 -9.21
CA LYS A 230 7.30 -15.71 -9.14
C LYS A 230 8.65 -16.25 -9.61
N LYS A 231 9.18 -15.76 -10.73
CA LYS A 231 10.48 -16.18 -11.27
C LYS A 231 11.63 -15.85 -10.30
N GLU A 232 11.64 -14.64 -9.75
CA GLU A 232 12.67 -14.21 -8.78
C GLU A 232 12.56 -14.96 -7.45
N MET A 233 11.35 -15.26 -6.97
CA MET A 233 11.17 -16.11 -5.80
C MET A 233 11.68 -17.54 -6.05
N SER A 234 11.41 -18.10 -7.24
CA SER A 234 11.91 -19.42 -7.63
C SER A 234 13.44 -19.49 -7.75
N SER A 235 14.13 -18.39 -8.10
CA SER A 235 15.60 -18.40 -8.21
C SER A 235 16.31 -18.35 -6.85
N ILE A 236 15.68 -17.77 -5.82
CA ILE A 236 16.29 -17.64 -4.48
C ILE A 236 15.84 -18.71 -3.48
N LEU A 237 14.80 -19.47 -3.79
CA LEU A 237 14.27 -20.53 -2.91
C LEU A 237 14.80 -21.91 -3.32
N ALA A 238 14.97 -22.80 -2.35
CA ALA A 238 15.32 -24.19 -2.64
C ALA A 238 14.21 -24.85 -3.48
N PRO A 239 14.53 -25.74 -4.45
CA PRO A 239 13.53 -26.38 -5.32
C PRO A 239 12.42 -27.15 -4.57
N THR A 240 12.68 -27.57 -3.33
CA THR A 240 11.72 -28.25 -2.45
C THR A 240 10.73 -27.30 -1.76
N THR A 241 10.97 -25.99 -1.84
CA THR A 241 10.13 -24.96 -1.18
C THR A 241 8.88 -24.71 -2.01
N ILE A 242 7.73 -25.10 -1.48
CA ILE A 242 6.44 -24.82 -2.09
C ILE A 242 5.98 -23.42 -1.68
N PHE A 243 5.81 -22.52 -2.65
CA PHE A 243 5.26 -21.20 -2.44
C PHE A 243 4.16 -20.90 -3.46
N GLN A 244 3.28 -19.94 -3.13
CA GLN A 244 2.21 -19.49 -4.01
C GLN A 244 2.04 -17.98 -3.86
N ILE A 245 2.04 -17.29 -5.00
CA ILE A 245 1.66 -15.89 -5.14
C ILE A 245 0.17 -15.84 -5.49
N ILE A 246 -0.59 -15.11 -4.69
CA ILE A 246 -2.02 -14.91 -4.82
C ILE A 246 -2.22 -13.52 -5.41
N ASP A 247 -2.51 -13.54 -6.70
CA ASP A 247 -2.83 -12.40 -7.54
C ASP A 247 -4.31 -12.58 -7.92
N TYR A 248 -5.19 -11.80 -7.29
CA TYR A 248 -6.62 -11.78 -7.57
C TYR A 248 -7.00 -10.48 -8.29
N GLU A 249 -8.10 -10.52 -9.04
CA GLU A 249 -8.49 -9.47 -9.99
C GLU A 249 -8.76 -8.13 -9.29
N GLU A 250 -9.48 -8.17 -8.17
CA GLU A 250 -9.88 -6.99 -7.42
C GLU A 250 -8.81 -6.50 -6.43
N ARG A 251 -7.55 -6.97 -6.51
CA ARG A 251 -6.49 -6.62 -5.54
C ARG A 251 -6.17 -5.13 -5.46
N LYS A 252 -6.58 -4.34 -6.47
CA LYS A 252 -6.57 -2.87 -6.42
C LYS A 252 -7.36 -2.34 -5.23
N TYR A 253 -8.48 -2.98 -4.92
CA TYR A 253 -9.42 -2.64 -3.87
C TYR A 253 -9.31 -3.59 -2.67
N GLY A 254 -8.27 -4.43 -2.63
CA GLY A 254 -8.12 -5.51 -1.65
C GLY A 254 -8.29 -5.05 -0.21
N THR A 255 -7.59 -3.99 0.18
CA THR A 255 -7.72 -3.39 1.52
C THR A 255 -9.15 -2.95 1.83
N TRP A 256 -9.84 -2.34 0.86
CA TRP A 256 -11.22 -1.87 1.04
C TRP A 256 -12.20 -3.04 1.16
N LEU A 257 -12.07 -4.06 0.31
CA LEU A 257 -12.87 -5.29 0.38
C LEU A 257 -12.67 -6.02 1.71
N GLY A 258 -11.42 -6.06 2.21
CA GLY A 258 -11.10 -6.61 3.52
C GLY A 258 -11.72 -5.81 4.66
N GLY A 259 -11.73 -4.47 4.55
CA GLY A 259 -12.41 -3.59 5.50
C GLY A 259 -13.93 -3.80 5.52
N ALA A 260 -14.55 -3.94 4.35
CA ALA A 260 -15.97 -4.25 4.23
C ALA A 260 -16.31 -5.63 4.83
N ALA A 261 -15.47 -6.64 4.59
CA ALA A 261 -15.62 -7.96 5.19
C ALA A 261 -15.48 -7.92 6.72
N LEU A 262 -14.47 -7.21 7.23
CA LEU A 262 -14.26 -7.00 8.66
C LEU A 262 -15.46 -6.27 9.30
N ALA A 263 -15.95 -5.22 8.67
CA ALA A 263 -17.08 -4.43 9.16
C ALA A 263 -18.40 -5.22 9.20
N SER A 264 -18.51 -6.29 8.42
CA SER A 264 -19.68 -7.17 8.37
C SER A 264 -19.68 -8.25 9.47
N LEU A 265 -18.59 -8.39 10.25
CA LEU A 265 -18.53 -9.37 11.34
C LEU A 265 -19.31 -8.89 12.57
N SER A 266 -19.99 -9.80 13.25
CA SER A 266 -20.72 -9.50 14.49
C SER A 266 -19.80 -8.99 15.61
N THR A 267 -18.57 -9.50 15.67
CA THR A 267 -17.52 -9.12 16.64
C THR A 267 -16.81 -7.81 16.28
N PHE A 268 -17.17 -7.17 15.15
CA PHE A 268 -16.51 -5.94 14.73
C PHE A 268 -16.68 -4.81 15.75
N LYS A 269 -17.83 -4.77 16.42
CA LYS A 269 -18.12 -3.77 17.47
C LYS A 269 -17.14 -3.82 18.63
N ASP A 270 -16.56 -4.99 18.91
CA ASP A 270 -15.55 -5.16 19.96
C ASP A 270 -14.23 -4.44 19.63
N GLN A 271 -14.03 -4.06 18.36
CA GLN A 271 -12.84 -3.36 17.87
C GLN A 271 -13.04 -1.83 17.81
N TRP A 272 -14.23 -1.31 18.11
CA TRP A 272 -14.55 0.11 18.01
C TRP A 272 -14.01 0.91 19.18
N ILE A 273 -13.58 2.13 18.91
CA ILE A 273 -13.46 3.17 19.91
C ILE A 273 -14.74 3.98 19.79
N SER A 274 -15.55 3.97 20.84
CA SER A 274 -16.75 4.79 20.92
C SER A 274 -16.42 6.25 21.19
N ARG A 275 -17.37 7.15 20.88
CA ARG A 275 -17.26 8.55 21.24
C ARG A 275 -17.10 8.73 22.75
N GLU A 276 -17.87 8.00 23.54
CA GLU A 276 -17.81 8.08 25.00
C GLU A 276 -16.41 7.72 25.53
N GLU A 277 -15.81 6.63 25.01
CA GLU A 277 -14.45 6.26 25.40
C GLU A 277 -13.41 7.32 25.00
N TYR A 278 -13.58 7.94 23.83
CA TYR A 278 -12.69 9.01 23.35
C TYR A 278 -12.86 10.30 24.16
N ASP A 279 -14.09 10.70 24.51
CA ASP A 279 -14.35 11.90 25.31
C ASP A 279 -13.79 11.74 26.75
N GLU A 280 -13.83 10.53 27.31
CA GLU A 280 -13.27 10.22 28.63
C GLU A 280 -11.73 10.15 28.66
N HIS A 281 -11.11 9.54 27.65
CA HIS A 281 -9.68 9.20 27.68
C HIS A 281 -8.82 10.01 26.70
N GLY A 282 -9.44 10.77 25.81
CA GLY A 282 -8.80 11.44 24.69
C GLY A 282 -8.08 10.45 23.77
N SER A 283 -7.01 10.91 23.13
CA SER A 283 -6.20 10.11 22.21
C SER A 283 -5.52 8.89 22.85
N ASN A 284 -5.36 8.86 24.18
CA ASN A 284 -4.74 7.74 24.89
C ASN A 284 -5.52 6.43 24.77
N ILE A 285 -6.81 6.47 24.42
CA ILE A 285 -7.60 5.26 24.17
C ILE A 285 -7.05 4.43 23.00
N LEU A 286 -6.40 5.09 22.03
CA LEU A 286 -5.79 4.43 20.88
C LEU A 286 -4.74 3.42 21.35
N ASP A 287 -3.90 3.78 22.32
CA ASP A 287 -2.84 2.88 22.80
C ASP A 287 -3.41 1.60 23.45
N LYS A 288 -4.56 1.68 24.13
CA LYS A 288 -5.19 0.52 24.77
C LYS A 288 -5.73 -0.52 23.77
N LYS A 289 -6.07 -0.11 22.54
CA LYS A 289 -6.57 -1.00 21.48
C LYS A 289 -5.50 -1.48 20.50
N TYR A 290 -4.37 -0.76 20.38
CA TYR A 290 -3.29 -1.07 19.42
C TYR A 290 -2.02 -1.68 20.06
N MET A 291 -2.01 -1.96 21.37
CA MET A 291 -0.94 -2.69 22.08
C MET A 291 -0.99 -4.21 21.84
#